data_AF-A0A7W2TL65-F1
#
_entry.id   AF-A0A7W2TL65-F1
#
_cell.length_a   1.000
_cell.length_b   1.000
_cell.length_c   1.000
_cell.angle_alpha   90.00
_cell.angle_beta   90.00
_cell.angle_gamma   90.00
#
_symmetry.space_group_name_H-M   'P 1'
#
loop_
_entity.id
_entity.type
_entity.pdbx_description
1 polymer ?
#
loop_
_entity_poly.entity_id
_entity_poly.type
_entity_poly.pdbx_seq_one_letter_code
_entity_poly.pdbx_strand_id
1 'polypeptide(L)'
;MNLLNSDHFWQFACTLYAKPDQQTTLLALQNQQGKNVNLCLLLLYLDSLNLSVNAEQLSELINVINEFDNQALQPLRAARSYLKTNQNSISDYATIRAELLSAELKLEKQQQHMLIETVNEFELVEYAEPNNIELYVKAT
;
A
#
# COMPACT_ATOMS: atom_id res chain seq x y z
N MET A 1 19.24 -15.56 -3.26
CA MET A 1 18.01 -14.85 -3.64
C MET A 1 18.38 -13.41 -3.98
N ASN A 2 17.87 -12.84 -5.08
CA ASN A 2 18.09 -11.41 -5.35
C ASN A 2 17.14 -10.63 -4.44
N LEU A 3 17.68 -9.78 -3.57
CA LEU A 3 16.90 -8.92 -2.69
C LEU A 3 16.04 -7.97 -3.54
N LEU A 4 14.75 -7.89 -3.22
CA LEU A 4 13.84 -6.92 -3.81
C LEU A 4 14.25 -5.52 -3.37
N ASN A 5 14.22 -4.57 -4.31
CA ASN A 5 14.63 -3.20 -4.08
C ASN A 5 13.41 -2.29 -3.85
N SER A 6 13.47 -1.46 -2.81
CA SER A 6 12.37 -0.57 -2.43
C SER A 6 12.08 0.55 -3.44
N ASP A 7 13.09 1.06 -4.16
CA ASP A 7 12.87 2.06 -5.20
C ASP A 7 12.24 1.45 -6.46
N HIS A 8 12.60 0.22 -6.82
CA HIS A 8 11.91 -0.50 -7.91
C HIS A 8 10.44 -0.76 -7.57
N PHE A 9 10.16 -1.17 -6.33
CA PHE A 9 8.78 -1.33 -5.87
C PHE A 9 8.02 0.00 -5.89
N TRP A 10 8.61 1.09 -5.42
CA TRP A 10 7.99 2.42 -5.47
C TRP A 10 7.69 2.86 -6.91
N GLN A 11 8.60 2.62 -7.85
CA GLN A 11 8.39 2.93 -9.26
C GLN A 11 7.26 2.09 -9.87
N PHE A 12 7.21 0.80 -9.53
CA PHE A 12 6.12 -0.09 -9.92
C PHE A 12 4.78 0.42 -9.38
N ALA A 13 4.71 0.74 -8.08
CA ALA A 13 3.52 1.27 -7.42
C ALA A 13 3.01 2.55 -8.10
N CYS A 14 3.90 3.51 -8.36
CA CYS A 14 3.57 4.74 -9.09
C CYS A 14 2.99 4.45 -10.49
N THR A 15 3.62 3.54 -11.22
CA THR A 15 3.21 3.19 -12.60
C THR A 15 1.86 2.50 -12.62
N LEU A 16 1.62 1.61 -11.66
CA LEU A 16 0.36 0.88 -11.54
C LEU A 16 -0.78 1.84 -11.14
N TYR A 17 -0.53 2.69 -10.15
CA TYR A 17 -1.53 3.63 -9.64
C TYR A 17 -1.89 4.74 -10.64
N ALA A 18 -1.01 5.06 -11.59
CA ALA A 18 -1.30 5.99 -12.69
C ALA A 18 -2.38 5.46 -13.67
N LYS A 19 -2.71 4.16 -13.63
CA LYS A 19 -3.77 3.57 -14.47
C LYS A 19 -5.14 3.75 -13.79
N PRO A 20 -6.11 4.42 -14.42
CA PRO A 20 -7.41 4.72 -13.80
C PRO A 20 -8.17 3.50 -13.27
N ASP A 21 -8.14 2.39 -14.01
CA ASP A 21 -8.83 1.15 -13.62
C ASP A 21 -8.20 0.52 -12.37
N GLN A 22 -6.87 0.59 -12.26
CA GLN A 22 -6.12 0.06 -11.12
C GLN A 22 -6.33 0.93 -9.89
N GLN A 23 -6.28 2.26 -10.06
CA GLN A 23 -6.62 3.19 -9.00
C GLN A 23 -8.04 2.93 -8.47
N THR A 24 -9.02 2.78 -9.35
CA THR A 24 -10.41 2.51 -8.97
C THR A 24 -10.53 1.21 -8.18
N THR A 25 -9.86 0.15 -8.63
CA THR A 25 -9.87 -1.16 -7.97
C THR A 25 -9.22 -1.11 -6.58
N LEU A 26 -8.04 -0.50 -6.46
CA LEU A 26 -7.34 -0.37 -5.19
C LEU A 26 -8.12 0.49 -4.18
N LEU A 27 -8.77 1.56 -4.65
CA LEU A 27 -9.66 2.38 -3.82
C LEU A 27 -10.90 1.60 -3.39
N ALA A 28 -11.45 0.72 -4.23
CA ALA A 28 -12.58 -0.12 -3.83
C ALA A 28 -12.16 -1.11 -2.74
N LEU A 29 -11.00 -1.77 -2.88
CA LEU A 29 -10.45 -2.66 -1.85
C LEU A 29 -10.23 -1.94 -0.52
N GLN A 30 -9.69 -0.72 -0.55
CA GLN A 30 -9.50 0.10 0.64
C GLN A 30 -10.83 0.48 1.29
N ASN A 31 -11.75 1.07 0.54
CA ASN A 31 -12.96 1.67 1.11
C ASN A 31 -14.03 0.63 1.48
N GLN A 32 -14.12 -0.49 0.75
CA GLN A 32 -15.17 -1.48 0.97
C GLN A 32 -14.72 -2.63 1.88
N GLN A 33 -13.43 -2.97 1.87
CA GLN A 33 -12.89 -4.13 2.58
C GLN A 33 -11.81 -3.75 3.61
N GLY A 34 -11.50 -2.47 3.77
CA GLY A 34 -10.49 -2.01 4.73
C GLY A 34 -9.06 -2.46 4.40
N LYS A 35 -8.80 -2.90 3.17
CA LYS A 35 -7.51 -3.45 2.77
C LYS A 35 -6.45 -2.36 2.67
N ASN A 36 -5.22 -2.68 3.07
CA ASN A 36 -4.10 -1.74 2.96
C ASN A 36 -3.61 -1.68 1.51
N VAL A 37 -3.65 -0.48 0.92
CA VAL A 37 -3.28 -0.27 -0.49
C VAL A 37 -1.81 -0.59 -0.76
N ASN A 38 -0.87 -0.24 0.14
CA ASN A 38 0.55 -0.55 -0.06
C ASN A 38 0.82 -2.06 -0.03
N LEU A 39 0.09 -2.81 0.81
CA LEU A 39 0.15 -4.27 0.78
C LEU A 39 -0.43 -4.83 -0.52
N CYS A 40 -1.59 -4.34 -0.98
CA CYS A 40 -2.13 -4.74 -2.28
C CYS A 40 -1.13 -4.49 -3.42
N LEU A 41 -0.46 -3.34 -3.41
CA LEU A 41 0.57 -2.98 -4.39
C LEU A 41 1.77 -3.94 -4.33
N LEU A 42 2.21 -4.35 -3.13
CA LEU A 42 3.28 -5.32 -2.99
C LEU A 42 2.90 -6.67 -3.58
N LEU A 43 1.69 -7.16 -3.29
CA LEU A 43 1.23 -8.46 -3.79
C LEU A 43 1.18 -8.48 -5.32
N LEU A 44 0.69 -7.40 -5.93
CA LEU A 44 0.71 -7.23 -7.40
C LEU A 44 2.12 -7.09 -7.96
N TYR A 45 3.05 -6.50 -7.21
CA TYR A 45 4.45 -6.42 -7.59
C TYR A 45 5.10 -7.81 -7.59
N LEU A 46 4.88 -8.61 -6.55
CA LEU A 46 5.33 -10.01 -6.49
C LEU A 46 4.72 -10.83 -7.62
N ASP A 47 3.44 -10.61 -7.93
CA ASP A 47 2.78 -11.28 -9.05
C ASP A 47 3.49 -10.98 -10.38
N SER A 48 3.89 -9.72 -10.60
CA SER A 48 4.64 -9.32 -11.80
C SER A 48 6.05 -9.93 -11.91
N LEU A 49 6.56 -10.46 -10.79
CA LEU A 49 7.86 -11.14 -10.70
C LEU A 49 7.71 -12.67 -10.69
N ASN A 50 6.50 -13.21 -10.86
CA ASN A 50 6.20 -14.64 -10.74
C ASN A 50 6.55 -15.22 -9.35
N LEU A 51 6.45 -14.41 -8.30
CA LEU A 51 6.73 -14.82 -6.92
C LEU A 51 5.42 -14.97 -6.16
N SER A 52 5.28 -16.07 -5.42
CA SER A 52 4.11 -16.34 -4.59
C SER A 52 4.42 -16.27 -3.11
N VAL A 53 3.50 -15.70 -2.33
CA VAL A 53 3.48 -15.75 -0.86
C VAL A 53 2.45 -16.77 -0.39
N ASN A 54 2.72 -17.40 0.75
CA ASN A 54 1.76 -18.23 1.45
C ASN A 54 0.97 -17.44 2.52
N ALA A 55 0.00 -18.10 3.17
CA ALA A 55 -0.87 -17.46 4.16
C ALA A 55 -0.14 -16.96 5.41
N GLU A 56 0.92 -17.64 5.84
CA GLU A 56 1.74 -17.26 6.99
C GLU A 56 2.55 -15.99 6.69
N GLN A 57 3.24 -15.99 5.53
CA GLN A 57 3.99 -14.83 5.02
C GLN A 57 3.07 -13.60 4.82
N LEU A 58 1.87 -13.80 4.28
CA LEU A 58 0.88 -12.72 4.17
C LEU A 58 0.48 -12.18 5.55
N SER A 59 0.26 -13.05 6.53
CA SER A 59 -0.10 -12.65 7.89
C SER A 59 1.01 -11.82 8.55
N GLU A 60 2.27 -12.18 8.31
CA GLU A 60 3.43 -11.43 8.78
C GLU A 60 3.52 -10.04 8.13
N LEU A 61 3.30 -9.94 6.81
CA LEU A 61 3.24 -8.65 6.09
C LEU A 61 2.11 -7.75 6.59
N ILE A 62 0.96 -8.31 6.97
CA ILE A 62 -0.13 -7.56 7.60
C ILE A 62 0.31 -7.04 8.97
N ASN A 63 0.92 -7.90 9.79
CA ASN A 63 1.33 -7.55 11.15
C ASN A 63 2.38 -6.44 11.19
N VAL A 64 3.39 -6.49 10.32
CA VAL A 64 4.49 -5.51 10.33
C VAL A 64 4.02 -4.09 9.98
N ILE A 65 2.98 -3.95 9.14
CA ILE A 65 2.47 -2.64 8.73
C ILE A 65 1.31 -2.13 9.60
N ASN A 66 0.67 -3.00 10.39
CA ASN A 66 -0.57 -2.67 11.10
C ASN A 66 -0.41 -1.50 12.07
N GLU A 67 0.63 -1.50 12.89
CA GLU A 67 0.86 -0.42 13.85
C GLU A 67 1.13 0.89 13.12
N PHE A 68 2.02 0.88 12.12
CA PHE A 68 2.34 2.07 11.34
C PHE A 68 1.13 2.61 10.58
N ASP A 69 0.30 1.74 10.01
CA ASP A 69 -0.92 2.16 9.32
C ASP A 69 -1.88 2.86 10.29
N ASN A 70 -2.14 2.24 11.44
CA ASN A 70 -3.09 2.73 12.43
C ASN A 70 -2.63 4.02 13.12
N GLN A 71 -1.34 4.15 13.41
CA GLN A 71 -0.80 5.27 14.18
C GLN A 71 -0.35 6.45 13.32
N ALA A 72 0.02 6.23 12.05
CA ALA A 72 0.56 7.27 11.18
C ALA A 72 -0.29 7.55 9.93
N LEU A 73 -0.57 6.52 9.12
CA LEU A 73 -1.25 6.73 7.82
C LEU A 73 -2.75 7.00 7.96
N GLN A 74 -3.47 6.21 8.74
CA GLN A 74 -4.92 6.38 8.94
C GLN A 74 -5.27 7.75 9.56
N PRO A 75 -4.58 8.24 10.60
CA PRO A 75 -4.82 9.58 11.13
C PRO A 75 -4.58 10.68 10.10
N LEU A 76 -3.54 10.55 9.27
CA LEU A 76 -3.23 11.54 8.25
C LEU A 76 -4.28 11.56 7.12
N ARG A 77 -4.74 10.38 6.69
CA ARG A 77 -5.86 10.23 5.73
C ARG A 77 -7.16 10.80 6.29
N ALA A 78 -7.45 10.55 7.57
CA ALA A 78 -8.60 11.11 8.26
C ALA A 78 -8.55 12.64 8.31
N ALA A 79 -7.39 13.22 8.65
CA ALA A 79 -7.17 14.66 8.64
C ALA A 79 -7.40 15.25 7.23
N ARG A 80 -6.81 14.65 6.19
CA ARG A 80 -7.01 15.12 4.80
C ARG A 80 -8.47 15.03 4.35
N SER A 81 -9.19 13.98 4.76
CA SER A 81 -10.62 13.80 4.46
C SER A 81 -11.49 14.84 5.16
N TYR A 82 -11.23 15.09 6.44
CA TYR A 82 -11.89 16.13 7.22
C TYR A 82 -11.71 17.51 6.59
N LEU A 83 -10.48 17.88 6.21
CA LEU A 83 -10.21 19.18 5.60
C LEU A 83 -10.88 19.31 4.23
N LYS A 84 -10.93 18.24 3.43
CA LYS A 84 -11.64 18.24 2.15
C LYS A 84 -13.13 18.54 2.32
N THR A 85 -13.75 17.95 3.34
CA THR A 85 -15.18 18.16 3.65
C THR A 85 -15.46 19.58 4.11
N ASN A 86 -14.52 20.20 4.84
CA ASN A 86 -14.67 21.54 5.43
C ASN A 86 -13.90 22.63 4.66
N GLN A 87 -13.53 22.38 3.40
CA GLN A 87 -12.60 23.22 2.63
C GLN A 87 -12.99 24.70 2.57
N ASN A 88 -14.30 25.01 2.58
CA ASN A 88 -14.80 26.39 2.50
C ASN A 88 -14.61 27.19 3.80
N SER A 89 -14.36 26.51 4.92
CA SER A 89 -14.19 27.12 6.24
C SER A 89 -12.73 27.17 6.68
N ILE A 90 -11.81 26.65 5.87
CA ILE A 90 -10.39 26.55 6.16
C ILE A 90 -9.64 27.63 5.37
N SER A 91 -9.07 28.58 6.09
CA SER A 91 -8.10 29.50 5.48
C SER A 91 -6.91 28.72 4.94
N ASP A 92 -6.43 29.08 3.75
CA ASP A 92 -5.26 28.47 3.10
C ASP A 92 -5.37 26.94 2.87
N TYR A 93 -6.61 26.45 2.66
CA TYR A 93 -6.89 25.03 2.42
C TYR A 93 -5.99 24.38 1.36
N ALA A 94 -5.70 25.09 0.26
CA ALA A 94 -4.90 24.55 -0.83
C ALA A 94 -3.48 24.19 -0.38
N THR A 95 -2.83 25.07 0.39
CA THR A 95 -1.48 24.86 0.91
C THR A 95 -1.47 23.72 1.93
N ILE A 96 -2.35 23.76 2.92
CA ILE A 96 -2.46 22.74 3.97
C ILE A 96 -2.70 21.36 3.34
N ARG A 97 -3.61 21.27 2.36
CA ARG A 97 -3.90 20.02 1.64
C ARG A 97 -2.66 19.49 0.92
N ALA A 98 -1.88 20.36 0.26
CA ALA A 98 -0.69 19.96 -0.47
C ALA A 98 0.41 19.43 0.47
N GLU A 99 0.60 20.07 1.63
CA GLU A 99 1.56 19.61 2.64
C GLU A 99 1.17 18.27 3.24
N LEU A 100 -0.11 18.06 3.57
CA LEU A 100 -0.60 16.78 4.07
C LEU A 100 -0.47 15.66 3.04
N LEU A 101 -0.77 15.95 1.77
CA LEU A 101 -0.58 14.98 0.68
C LEU A 101 0.91 14.61 0.53
N SER A 102 1.81 15.58 0.63
CA SER A 102 3.26 15.36 0.59
C SER A 102 3.73 14.49 1.76
N ALA A 103 3.20 14.73 2.97
CA ALA A 103 3.48 13.89 4.13
C ALA A 103 2.93 12.47 3.96
N GLU A 104 1.72 12.32 3.41
CA GLU A 104 1.06 11.03 3.16
C GLU A 104 1.91 10.19 2.21
N LEU A 105 2.35 10.75 1.08
CA LEU A 105 3.22 10.06 0.12
C LEU A 105 4.55 9.60 0.75
N LYS A 106 5.14 10.39 1.65
CA LYS A 106 6.38 10.00 2.36
C LYS A 106 6.14 8.83 3.30
N LEU A 107 5.04 8.85 4.05
CA LEU A 107 4.66 7.74 4.93
C LEU A 107 4.29 6.49 4.14
N GLU A 108 3.62 6.62 2.99
CA GLU A 108 3.32 5.48 2.11
C GLU A 108 4.61 4.86 1.57
N LYS A 109 5.58 5.68 1.12
CA LYS A 109 6.90 5.18 0.70
C LYS A 109 7.62 4.47 1.86
N GLN A 110 7.52 4.99 3.08
CA GLN A 110 8.10 4.32 4.27
C GLN A 110 7.43 2.96 4.52
N GLN A 111 6.10 2.88 4.46
CA GLN A 111 5.39 1.61 4.66
C GLN A 111 5.76 0.58 3.58
N GLN A 112 5.93 1.01 2.33
CA GLN A 112 6.45 0.16 1.25
C GLN A 112 7.88 -0.33 1.50
N HIS A 113 8.72 0.50 2.12
CA HIS A 113 10.07 0.08 2.53
C HIS A 113 10.02 -1.03 3.59
N MET A 114 9.19 -0.87 4.64
CA MET A 114 9.01 -1.92 5.67
C MET A 114 8.55 -3.25 5.05
N LEU A 115 7.61 -3.18 4.10
CA LEU A 115 7.13 -4.36 3.37
C LEU A 115 8.25 -5.05 2.59
N ILE A 116 9.14 -4.29 1.97
CA ILE A 116 10.29 -4.83 1.23
C ILE A 116 11.32 -5.43 2.17
N GLU A 117 11.58 -4.81 3.32
CA GLU A 117 12.45 -5.40 4.35
C GLU A 117 11.89 -6.75 4.81
N THR A 118 10.61 -6.82 5.15
CA THR A 118 9.97 -8.07 5.61
C THR A 118 9.95 -9.14 4.53
N VAL A 119 9.53 -8.82 3.31
CA VAL A 119 9.43 -9.84 2.24
C VAL A 119 10.80 -10.39 1.82
N ASN A 120 11.87 -9.63 2.02
CA ASN A 120 13.24 -10.08 1.73
C ASN A 120 13.76 -11.13 2.73
N GLU A 121 13.12 -11.28 3.88
CA GLU A 121 13.40 -12.35 4.85
C GLU A 121 12.66 -13.66 4.49
N PHE A 122 11.78 -13.64 3.49
CA PHE A 122 10.97 -14.79 3.12
C PHE A 122 11.65 -15.69 2.10
N GLU A 123 11.42 -17.00 2.24
CA GLU A 123 11.61 -17.95 1.15
C GLU A 123 10.36 -17.92 0.24
N LEU A 124 10.40 -17.06 -0.77
CA LEU A 124 9.38 -16.98 -1.83
C LEU A 124 9.53 -18.12 -2.84
N VAL A 125 8.41 -18.61 -3.35
CA VAL A 125 8.37 -19.65 -4.38
C VAL A 125 8.06 -19.03 -5.74
N GLU A 126 8.81 -19.42 -6.76
CA GLU A 126 8.48 -19.08 -8.14
C GLU A 126 7.25 -19.87 -8.60
N TYR A 127 6.25 -19.17 -9.12
CA TYR A 127 5.02 -19.75 -9.66
C TYR A 127 4.65 -19.00 -10.94
N ALA A 128 4.20 -19.72 -11.98
CA ALA A 128 4.04 -19.12 -13.31
C ALA A 128 2.91 -18.08 -13.38
N GLU A 129 1.86 -18.24 -12.56
CA GLU A 129 0.70 -17.34 -12.53
C GLU A 129 0.24 -17.15 -11.07
N PRO A 130 1.02 -16.44 -10.24
CA PRO A 130 0.65 -16.21 -8.85
C PRO A 130 -0.57 -15.28 -8.79
N ASN A 131 -1.39 -15.49 -7.77
CA ASN A 131 -2.53 -14.63 -7.47
C ASN A 131 -2.50 -14.24 -6.00
N ASN A 132 -1.45 -13.51 -5.61
CA ASN A 132 -1.22 -13.14 -4.23
C ASN A 132 -2.33 -12.21 -3.71
N ILE A 133 -2.90 -11.36 -4.57
CA ILE A 133 -3.99 -10.46 -4.18
C ILE A 133 -5.26 -11.22 -3.78
N GLU A 134 -5.57 -12.34 -4.43
CA GLU A 134 -6.72 -13.17 -4.08
C GLU A 134 -6.60 -13.78 -2.67
N LEU A 135 -5.39 -14.17 -2.28
CA LEU A 135 -5.10 -14.64 -0.91
C LEU A 135 -5.45 -13.55 0.13
N TYR A 136 -5.08 -12.30 -0.15
CA TYR A 136 -5.35 -11.18 0.75
C TYR A 136 -6.81 -10.75 0.77
N VAL A 137 -7.50 -10.79 -0.37
CA VAL A 137 -8.94 -10.48 -0.43
C VAL A 137 -9.76 -11.53 0.33
N LYS A 138 -9.37 -12.81 0.28
CA LYS A 138 -10.06 -13.90 0.99
C LYS A 138 -9.73 -13.99 2.47
N ALA A 139 -8.60 -13.41 2.91
CA ALA A 139 -8.27 -13.32 4.32
C ALA A 139 -9.30 -12.40 5.02
N THR A 140 -10.21 -13.02 5.78
CA THR A 140 -11.20 -12.36 6.65
C THR A 140 -10.58 -11.86 7.94
#